data_AF-A0A557P2Q9-F1
#
_entry.id   AF-A0A557P2Q9-F1
#
_cell.length_a   1.000
_cell.length_b   1.000
_cell.length_c   1.000
_cell.angle_alpha   90.00
_cell.angle_beta   90.00
_cell.angle_gamma   90.00
#
_symmetry.space_group_name_H-M   'P 1'
#
loop_
_entity.id
_entity.type
_entity.pdbx_description
1 polymer ?
#
loop_
_entity_poly.entity_id
_entity_poly.type
_entity_poly.pdbx_seq_one_letter_code
_entity_poly.pdbx_strand_id
1 'polypeptide(L)'
;MQSARENHSKQLIYRQVYTHDQFVVFLNTTNNGYFLFTFVKKIPCNSSSPYQALLSINGKNSETVTFTCNSSDTAVYRVARKKFEQMQLTNRDLYFNLDLNKWDFNALKKDDYIQHNYRFFQKHSTKTVYPWNRD
;
A
#
# COMPACT_ATOMS: atom_id res chain seq x y z
N MET A 1 -8.18 -10.64 3.62
CA MET A 1 -7.85 -9.24 3.31
C MET A 1 -9.02 -8.37 3.71
N GLN A 2 -8.76 -7.18 4.23
CA GLN A 2 -9.81 -6.21 4.58
C GLN A 2 -9.75 -5.06 3.59
N SER A 3 -10.91 -4.51 3.22
CA SER A 3 -11.01 -3.28 2.43
C SER A 3 -11.68 -2.19 3.26
N ALA A 4 -11.27 -0.95 3.03
CA ALA A 4 -11.82 0.23 3.68
C ALA A 4 -11.79 1.42 2.73
N ARG A 5 -12.45 2.50 3.13
CA ARG A 5 -12.38 3.81 2.46
C ARG A 5 -11.58 4.74 3.37
N GLU A 6 -10.60 5.43 2.82
CA GLU A 6 -9.88 6.49 3.53
C GLU A 6 -10.89 7.57 3.96
N ASN A 7 -10.69 8.21 5.11
CA ASN A 7 -11.69 9.10 5.69
C ASN A 7 -11.93 10.36 4.87
N HIS A 8 -10.88 10.96 4.33
CA HIS A 8 -10.97 12.24 3.61
C HIS A 8 -11.16 12.02 2.11
N SER A 9 -10.19 11.40 1.47
CA SER A 9 -10.17 11.13 0.03
C SER A 9 -11.18 10.08 -0.41
N LYS A 10 -11.79 9.34 0.53
CA LYS A 10 -12.68 8.20 0.25
C LYS A 10 -12.06 7.15 -0.67
N GLN A 11 -10.74 7.13 -0.76
CA GLN A 11 -10.02 6.19 -1.60
C GLN A 11 -10.21 4.77 -1.08
N LEU A 12 -10.40 3.80 -1.99
CA LEU A 12 -10.33 2.40 -1.63
C LEU A 12 -8.91 2.03 -1.16
N ILE A 13 -8.83 1.40 0.02
CA ILE A 13 -7.60 0.89 0.61
C ILE A 13 -7.80 -0.58 0.93
N TYR A 14 -6.82 -1.41 0.58
CA TYR A 14 -6.70 -2.78 1.09
C TYR A 14 -5.72 -2.84 2.25
N ARG A 15 -6.03 -3.70 3.23
CA ARG A 15 -5.21 -3.97 4.40
C ARG A 15 -5.09 -5.47 4.64
N GLN A 16 -3.88 -5.90 4.95
CA GLN A 16 -3.60 -7.22 5.50
C GLN A 16 -2.77 -7.09 6.78
N VAL A 17 -3.18 -7.79 7.83
CA VAL A 17 -2.57 -7.74 9.16
C VAL A 17 -1.99 -9.12 9.48
N TYR A 18 -0.74 -9.12 9.92
CA TYR A 18 -0.01 -10.29 10.41
C TYR A 18 0.23 -10.05 11.90
N THR A 19 -0.72 -10.52 12.73
CA THR A 19 -0.73 -10.21 14.17
C THR A 19 0.46 -10.81 14.91
N HIS A 20 0.87 -12.03 14.55
CA HIS A 20 2.04 -12.69 15.12
C HIS A 20 3.33 -11.89 14.87
N ASP A 21 3.49 -11.37 13.65
CA ASP A 21 4.68 -10.65 13.23
C ASP A 21 4.62 -9.15 13.57
N GLN A 22 3.54 -8.69 14.20
CA GLN A 22 3.23 -7.26 14.46
C GLN A 22 3.42 -6.38 13.21
N PHE A 23 2.92 -6.88 12.08
CA PHE A 23 3.18 -6.33 10.75
C PHE A 23 1.88 -6.09 10.00
N VAL A 24 1.80 -4.98 9.28
CA VAL A 24 0.62 -4.58 8.50
C VAL A 24 1.06 -4.12 7.12
N VAL A 25 0.31 -4.54 6.10
CA VAL A 25 0.50 -4.13 4.72
C VAL A 25 -0.76 -3.42 4.25
N PHE A 26 -0.57 -2.25 3.66
CA PHE A 26 -1.60 -1.50 2.98
C PHE A 26 -1.29 -1.43 1.49
N LEU A 27 -2.35 -1.45 0.68
CA LEU A 27 -2.29 -1.20 -0.75
C LEU A 27 -3.35 -0.18 -1.14
N ASN A 28 -2.94 0.86 -1.83
CA ASN A 28 -3.82 1.87 -2.41
C ASN A 28 -3.19 2.45 -3.69
N THR A 29 -3.85 3.39 -4.34
CA THR A 29 -3.30 4.16 -5.47
C THR A 29 -2.73 5.52 -5.03
N THR A 30 -1.78 6.05 -5.78
CA THR A 30 -1.33 7.44 -5.69
C THR A 30 -2.10 8.30 -6.69
N ASN A 31 -2.03 9.63 -6.55
CA ASN A 31 -2.68 10.58 -7.47
C ASN A 31 -2.20 10.47 -8.93
N ASN A 32 -1.00 9.93 -9.16
CA ASN A 32 -0.46 9.69 -10.50
C ASN A 32 -0.74 8.26 -11.00
N GLY A 33 -1.67 7.54 -10.36
CA GLY A 33 -2.15 6.22 -10.79
C GLY A 33 -1.17 5.08 -10.52
N TYR A 34 -0.22 5.24 -9.59
CA TYR A 34 0.69 4.15 -9.19
C TYR A 34 0.03 3.36 -8.08
N PHE A 35 0.33 2.08 -7.99
CA PHE A 35 0.04 1.30 -6.80
C PHE A 35 1.09 1.57 -5.75
N LEU A 36 0.65 1.84 -4.52
CA LEU A 36 1.48 2.11 -3.36
C LEU A 36 1.28 1.01 -2.34
N PHE A 37 2.35 0.25 -2.10
CA PHE A 37 2.42 -0.59 -0.91
C PHE A 37 3.01 0.23 0.24
N THR A 38 2.33 0.20 1.39
CA THR A 38 2.86 0.70 2.66
C THR A 38 2.98 -0.46 3.63
N PHE A 39 4.21 -0.70 4.08
CA PHE A 39 4.57 -1.74 5.04
C PHE A 39 4.83 -1.08 6.39
N VAL A 40 4.15 -1.56 7.42
CA VAL A 40 4.25 -1.03 8.78
C VAL A 40 4.63 -2.17 9.71
N LYS A 41 5.76 -2.04 10.40
CA LYS A 41 6.24 -2.99 11.40
C LYS A 41 6.29 -2.29 12.75
N LYS A 42 5.64 -2.89 13.76
CA LYS A 42 5.81 -2.44 15.14
C LYS A 42 7.09 -3.06 15.68
N ILE A 43 8.10 -2.23 15.88
CA ILE A 43 9.41 -2.62 16.39
C ILE A 43 10.14 -1.36 16.87
N PRO A 44 10.91 -1.42 17.97
CA PRO A 44 11.79 -0.33 18.35
C PRO A 44 12.73 0.03 17.19
N CYS A 45 12.75 1.30 16.78
CA CYS A 45 13.66 1.76 15.76
C CYS A 45 14.01 3.25 15.92
N ASN A 46 15.21 3.62 15.48
CA ASN A 46 15.67 5.00 15.45
C ASN A 46 16.67 5.20 14.30
N SER A 47 17.17 6.43 14.12
CA SER A 47 18.13 6.74 13.05
C SER A 47 19.46 5.97 13.15
N SER A 48 19.86 5.56 14.36
CA SER A 48 21.09 4.79 14.61
C SER A 48 20.89 3.27 14.48
N SER A 49 19.65 2.80 14.53
CA SER A 49 19.28 1.38 14.39
C SER A 49 18.08 1.26 13.45
N PRO A 50 18.30 1.41 12.13
CA PRO A 50 17.23 1.31 11.16
C PRO A 50 16.76 -0.14 11.02
N TYR A 51 15.46 -0.31 10.83
CA TYR A 51 14.90 -1.60 10.44
C TYR A 51 15.07 -1.78 8.92
N GLN A 52 15.73 -2.86 8.49
CA GLN A 52 16.03 -3.13 7.09
C GLN A 52 15.41 -4.46 6.63
N ALA A 53 15.13 -4.58 5.34
CA ALA A 53 14.65 -5.81 4.73
C ALA A 53 15.21 -5.95 3.31
N LEU A 54 15.11 -7.14 2.73
CA LEU A 54 15.38 -7.39 1.33
C LEU A 54 14.08 -7.32 0.53
N LEU A 55 14.06 -6.51 -0.52
CA LEU A 55 12.93 -6.32 -1.41
C LEU A 55 13.30 -6.82 -2.82
N SER A 56 12.45 -7.69 -3.39
CA SER A 56 12.48 -8.02 -4.81
C SER A 56 11.13 -7.67 -5.44
N ILE A 57 11.15 -7.06 -6.63
CA ILE A 57 9.95 -6.70 -7.39
C ILE A 57 10.13 -7.12 -8.85
N ASN A 58 9.12 -7.79 -9.40
CA ASN A 58 9.02 -8.18 -10.81
C ASN A 58 10.29 -8.87 -11.35
N GLY A 59 10.83 -9.83 -10.58
CA GLY A 59 12.01 -10.61 -10.99
C GLY A 59 13.34 -9.83 -10.98
N LYS A 60 13.38 -8.60 -10.45
CA LYS A 60 14.65 -7.88 -10.24
C LYS A 60 15.40 -8.46 -9.03
N ASN A 61 16.73 -8.33 -9.06
CA ASN A 61 17.59 -8.68 -7.93
C ASN A 61 17.10 -8.02 -6.64
N SER A 62 17.19 -8.76 -5.54
CA SER A 62 16.82 -8.24 -4.23
C SER A 62 17.72 -7.06 -3.85
N GLU A 63 17.12 -5.99 -3.37
CA GLU A 63 17.81 -4.81 -2.86
C GLU A 63 17.52 -4.65 -1.37
N THR A 64 18.52 -4.19 -0.60
CA THR A 64 18.32 -3.83 0.80
C THR A 64 17.54 -2.52 0.87
N VAL A 65 16.41 -2.54 1.55
CA VAL A 65 15.56 -1.36 1.79
C VAL A 65 15.54 -1.03 3.27
N THR A 66 15.56 0.26 3.57
CA THR A 66 15.53 0.78 4.94
C THR A 66 14.15 1.35 5.22
N PHE A 67 13.52 0.89 6.30
CA PHE A 67 12.28 1.46 6.80
C PHE A 67 12.58 2.77 7.54
N THR A 68 11.71 3.76 7.37
CA THR A 68 11.73 5.02 8.10
C THR A 68 11.04 4.85 9.44
N CYS A 69 11.68 5.29 10.53
CA CYS A 69 11.06 5.31 11.86
C CYS A 69 10.06 6.47 11.94
N ASN A 70 8.78 6.14 11.95
CA ASN A 70 7.70 7.13 12.10
C ASN A 70 7.47 7.49 13.58
N SER A 71 7.79 6.58 14.49
CA SER A 71 7.81 6.75 15.94
C SER A 71 8.91 5.86 16.53
N SER A 72 9.16 5.94 17.84
CA SER A 72 10.11 5.07 18.55
C SER A 72 9.87 3.58 18.29
N ASP A 73 8.61 3.17 18.12
CA ASP A 73 8.21 1.76 18.01
C ASP A 73 7.54 1.40 16.68
N THR A 74 7.69 2.23 15.65
CA THR A 74 7.06 1.99 14.34
C THR A 74 7.99 2.30 13.20
N ALA A 75 8.34 1.25 12.44
CA ALA A 75 9.08 1.33 11.20
C ALA A 75 8.12 1.26 10.00
N VAL A 76 8.29 2.15 9.02
CA VAL A 76 7.44 2.25 7.83
C VAL A 76 8.28 2.25 6.57
N TYR A 77 7.94 1.39 5.61
CA TYR A 77 8.51 1.41 4.27
C TYR A 77 7.42 1.55 3.23
N ARG A 78 7.69 2.31 2.16
CA ARG A 78 6.73 2.59 1.09
C ARG A 78 7.39 2.36 -0.25
N VAL A 79 6.68 1.68 -1.14
CA VAL A 79 7.13 1.50 -2.52
C VAL A 79 5.95 1.68 -3.47
N ALA A 80 6.16 2.54 -4.47
CA ALA A 80 5.17 2.84 -5.49
C ALA A 80 5.65 2.42 -6.87
N ARG A 81 4.82 1.67 -7.61
CA ARG A 81 5.07 1.26 -9.00
C ARG A 81 3.77 1.25 -9.79
N LYS A 82 3.85 1.45 -11.11
CA LYS A 82 2.69 1.33 -12.02
C LYS A 82 2.14 -0.10 -12.09
N LYS A 83 3.00 -1.11 -11.86
CA LYS A 83 2.65 -2.53 -11.97
C LYS A 83 3.46 -3.36 -10.98
N PHE A 84 2.78 -4.27 -10.30
CA PHE A 84 3.38 -5.36 -9.53
C PHE A 84 2.89 -6.68 -10.12
N GLU A 85 3.82 -7.46 -10.67
CA GLU A 85 3.59 -8.86 -11.09
C GLU A 85 4.09 -9.81 -10.00
N GLN A 86 5.16 -9.40 -9.31
CA GLN A 86 5.81 -10.16 -8.26
C GLN A 86 6.33 -9.16 -7.24
N MET A 87 6.21 -9.47 -5.96
CA MET A 87 6.89 -8.70 -4.93
C MET A 87 7.12 -9.57 -3.72
N GLN A 88 8.35 -9.55 -3.21
CA GLN A 88 8.73 -10.22 -2.00
C GLN A 88 9.48 -9.25 -1.10
N LEU A 89 9.14 -9.25 0.18
CA LEU A 89 9.83 -8.45 1.20
C LEU A 89 10.16 -9.38 2.37
N THR A 90 11.44 -9.52 2.67
CA THR A 90 11.91 -10.48 3.68
C THR A 90 12.92 -9.87 4.64
N ASN A 91 12.80 -10.21 5.91
CA ASN A 91 13.80 -10.02 6.95
C ASN A 91 13.78 -11.26 7.87
N ARG A 92 14.68 -11.32 8.86
CA ARG A 92 14.74 -12.40 9.86
C ARG A 92 13.40 -12.67 10.55
N ASP A 93 12.60 -11.63 10.78
CA ASP A 93 11.33 -11.65 11.53
C ASP A 93 10.14 -11.13 10.68
N LEU A 94 10.28 -11.16 9.35
CA LEU A 94 9.28 -10.66 8.43
C LEU A 94 9.31 -11.44 7.12
N TYR A 95 8.15 -11.90 6.67
CA TYR A 95 7.99 -12.43 5.32
C TYR A 95 6.69 -11.93 4.70
N PHE A 96 6.82 -11.27 3.56
CA PHE A 96 5.70 -10.92 2.71
C PHE A 96 5.97 -11.39 1.29
N ASN A 97 4.99 -12.07 0.71
CA ASN A 97 4.96 -12.43 -0.70
C ASN A 97 3.63 -11.98 -1.30
N LEU A 98 3.69 -11.27 -2.42
CA LEU A 98 2.51 -10.76 -3.09
C LEU A 98 1.73 -11.90 -3.74
N ASP A 99 0.47 -12.04 -3.32
CA ASP A 99 -0.50 -12.95 -3.91
C ASP A 99 -1.50 -12.16 -4.75
N LEU A 100 -1.30 -12.12 -6.08
CA LEU A 100 -2.13 -11.34 -7.00
C LEU A 100 -3.61 -11.73 -6.99
N ASN A 101 -3.95 -12.94 -6.51
CA ASN A 101 -5.34 -13.38 -6.40
C ASN A 101 -6.03 -12.82 -5.15
N LYS A 102 -5.24 -12.40 -4.15
CA LYS A 102 -5.78 -11.79 -2.92
C LYS A 102 -5.93 -10.29 -3.04
N TRP A 103 -5.00 -9.61 -3.71
CA TRP A 103 -4.99 -8.15 -3.84
C TRP A 103 -5.68 -7.72 -5.15
N ASP A 104 -6.87 -7.13 -5.07
CA ASP A 104 -7.63 -6.72 -6.26
C ASP A 104 -7.16 -5.37 -6.84
N PHE A 105 -6.06 -5.42 -7.59
CA PHE A 105 -5.50 -4.26 -8.30
C PHE A 105 -6.47 -3.62 -9.31
N ASN A 106 -7.40 -4.40 -9.87
CA ASN A 106 -8.35 -3.90 -10.87
C ASN A 106 -9.43 -3.04 -10.21
N ALA A 107 -9.93 -3.46 -9.04
CA ALA A 107 -10.83 -2.63 -8.25
C ALA A 107 -10.20 -1.30 -7.85
N LEU A 108 -8.92 -1.29 -7.46
CA LEU A 108 -8.19 -0.06 -7.15
C LEU A 108 -8.06 0.87 -8.36
N LYS A 109 -7.69 0.34 -9.53
CA LYS A 109 -7.65 1.13 -10.78
C LYS A 109 -9.01 1.70 -11.16
N LYS A 110 -10.06 0.88 -11.03
CA LYS A 110 -11.43 1.30 -11.33
C LYS A 110 -11.86 2.42 -10.39
N ASP A 111 -11.56 2.27 -9.09
CA ASP A 111 -11.85 3.28 -8.08
C ASP A 111 -11.14 4.61 -8.39
N ASP A 112 -9.84 4.54 -8.61
CA ASP A 112 -8.99 5.68 -8.98
C ASP A 112 -9.52 6.41 -10.23
N TYR A 113 -9.87 5.66 -11.29
CA TYR A 113 -10.43 6.21 -12.51
C TYR A 113 -11.78 6.91 -12.26
N ILE A 114 -12.67 6.31 -11.47
CA ILE A 114 -13.97 6.89 -11.13
C ILE A 114 -13.79 8.21 -10.35
N GLN A 115 -12.88 8.24 -9.38
CA GLN A 115 -12.64 9.43 -8.55
C GLN A 115 -11.97 10.57 -9.33
N HIS A 116 -11.04 10.28 -10.24
CA HIS A 116 -10.46 11.30 -11.13
C HIS A 116 -11.49 11.86 -12.13
N ASN A 117 -12.47 11.04 -12.53
CA ASN A 117 -13.53 11.44 -13.46
C ASN A 117 -14.86 11.70 -12.73
N TYR A 118 -14.81 12.15 -11.47
CA TYR A 118 -16.00 12.20 -10.61
C TYR A 118 -17.16 12.98 -11.23
N ARG A 119 -16.92 14.10 -11.91
CA ARG A 119 -17.98 14.93 -12.53
C ARG A 119 -18.77 14.16 -13.57
N PHE A 120 -18.11 13.29 -14.32
CA PHE A 120 -18.75 12.43 -15.30
C PHE A 120 -19.59 11.38 -14.57
N PHE A 121 -18.99 10.62 -13.66
CA PHE A 121 -19.69 9.52 -12.99
C PHE A 121 -20.81 9.98 -12.05
N GLN A 122 -20.66 11.10 -11.36
CA GLN A 122 -21.68 11.67 -10.48
C GLN A 122 -22.94 12.07 -11.25
N LYS A 123 -22.83 12.43 -12.54
CA LYS A 123 -23.97 12.77 -13.41
C LYS A 123 -24.62 11.55 -14.06
N HIS A 124 -23.91 10.42 -14.18
CA HIS A 124 -24.33 9.25 -14.94
C HIS A 124 -24.49 7.99 -14.07
N SER A 125 -24.46 8.12 -12.74
CA SER A 125 -24.59 7.03 -11.79
C SER A 125 -25.46 7.46 -10.61
N THR A 126 -26.21 6.52 -10.06
CA THR A 126 -26.97 6.70 -8.80
C THR A 126 -26.09 6.59 -7.56
N LYS A 127 -24.81 6.20 -7.72
CA LYS A 127 -23.84 6.10 -6.62
C LYS A 127 -23.19 7.44 -6.34
N THR A 128 -23.06 7.79 -5.07
CA THR A 128 -22.23 8.93 -4.64
C THR A 128 -20.78 8.67 -5.04
N VAL A 129 -20.21 9.59 -5.83
CA VAL A 129 -18.81 9.55 -6.25
C VAL A 129 -18.08 10.71 -5.61
N TYR A 130 -17.03 10.39 -4.88
CA TYR A 130 -16.20 11.40 -4.24
C TYR A 130 -15.09 11.83 -5.19
N PRO A 131 -14.84 13.15 -5.33
CA PRO A 131 -13.71 13.63 -6.09
C PRO A 131 -12.42 13.10 -5.50
N TRP A 132 -11.42 12.96 -6.36
CA TRP A 132 -10.04 12.81 -5.90
C TRP A 132 -9.55 14.12 -5.31
N ASN A 133 -9.86 14.38 -4.03
CA ASN A 133 -9.40 15.55 -3.29
C ASN A 133 -8.49 15.08 -2.15
N ARG A 134 -7.20 15.44 -2.20
CA ARG A 134 -6.21 15.16 -1.14
C ARG A 134 -5.75 16.42 -0.40
N ASP A 135 -6.37 17.57 -0.70
CA ASP A 135 -6.15 18.85 -0.03
C ASP A 135 -7.18 19.06 1.09
#